data_AF-A0A534PN93-F1
#
_entry.id   AF-A0A534PN93-F1
#
_cell.length_a   1.000
_cell.length_b   1.000
_cell.length_c   1.000
_cell.angle_alpha   90.00
_cell.angle_beta   90.00
_cell.angle_gamma   90.00
#
_symmetry.space_group_name_H-M   'P 1'
#
loop_
_entity.id
_entity.type
_entity.pdbx_description
1 polymer ?
#
loop_
_entity_poly.entity_id
_entity_poly.type
_entity_poly.pdbx_seq_one_letter_code
_entity_poly.pdbx_strand_id
1 'polypeptide(L)'
;MRRVLTVLLLSLAAQAAEQSLSLKIEGWHSKGDVYKTEQAVQQVKGVRTVSSDLTKKEMRVVFDDATASAAAIQKAISGAGYLSHR
;
A
#
# COMPACT_ATOMS: atom_id res chain seq x y z
N MET A 1 -18.94 9.74 43.67
CA MET A 1 -19.59 8.86 42.68
C MET A 1 -20.16 9.72 41.55
N ARG A 2 -19.63 9.59 40.33
CA ARG A 2 -20.33 9.73 39.04
C ARG A 2 -19.29 9.60 37.93
N ARG A 3 -19.11 8.36 37.48
CA ARG A 3 -18.39 8.03 36.26
C ARG A 3 -19.18 8.62 35.11
N VAL A 4 -18.61 9.56 34.36
CA VAL A 4 -19.12 9.93 33.05
C VAL A 4 -18.27 9.14 32.05
N LEU A 5 -18.75 7.96 31.69
CA LEU A 5 -18.29 7.25 30.50
C LEU A 5 -18.91 7.97 29.31
N THR A 6 -18.15 8.84 28.66
CA THR A 6 -18.55 9.36 27.34
C THR A 6 -18.19 8.31 26.31
N VAL A 7 -19.24 7.80 25.70
CA VAL A 7 -19.32 6.75 24.71
C VAL A 7 -18.47 7.08 23.47
N LEU A 8 -17.46 6.26 23.21
CA LEU A 8 -16.66 6.23 21.99
C LEU A 8 -17.44 5.40 20.95
N LEU A 9 -18.43 6.00 20.30
CA LEU A 9 -19.16 5.41 19.18
C LEU A 9 -19.08 6.36 17.99
N LEU A 10 -18.13 6.13 17.08
CA LEU A 10 -18.20 6.52 15.65
C LEU A 10 -16.90 6.12 14.93
N SER A 11 -16.65 4.82 14.79
CA SER A 11 -15.69 4.29 13.80
C SER A 11 -16.06 2.86 13.39
N LEU A 12 -17.34 2.61 13.14
CA LEU A 12 -17.87 1.31 12.72
C LEU A 12 -18.54 1.40 11.33
N ALA A 13 -17.87 2.06 10.38
CA ALA A 13 -18.40 2.26 9.03
C ALA A 13 -17.34 2.09 7.91
N ALA A 14 -16.25 1.37 8.16
CA ALA A 14 -15.25 1.07 7.12
C ALA A 14 -14.54 -0.28 7.34
N GLN A 15 -15.21 -1.29 7.89
CA GLN A 15 -14.64 -2.65 7.98
C GLN A 15 -14.74 -3.41 6.64
N ALA A 16 -14.11 -2.87 5.60
CA ALA A 16 -13.25 -3.64 4.71
C ALA A 16 -11.86 -3.05 4.98
N ALA A 17 -10.98 -3.76 5.68
CA ALA A 17 -9.86 -3.12 6.35
C ALA A 17 -8.82 -2.64 5.32
N GLU A 18 -8.93 -1.36 4.95
CA GLU A 18 -7.92 -0.69 4.17
C GLU A 18 -6.60 -0.73 4.94
N GLN A 19 -5.60 -1.37 4.36
CA GLN A 19 -4.26 -1.47 4.89
C GLN A 19 -3.31 -0.59 4.10
N SER A 20 -2.34 -0.02 4.82
CA SER A 20 -1.21 0.69 4.20
C SER A 20 0.05 -0.14 4.31
N LEU A 21 0.77 -0.27 3.20
CA LEU A 21 2.03 -0.97 3.08
C LEU A 21 3.09 -0.02 2.51
N SER A 22 4.17 0.16 3.25
CA SER A 22 5.37 0.84 2.79
C SER A 22 6.43 -0.20 2.40
N LEU A 23 7.02 -0.03 1.22
CA LEU A 23 8.07 -0.89 0.68
C LEU A 23 9.21 -0.02 0.17
N LYS A 24 10.45 -0.40 0.49
CA LYS A 24 11.62 0.08 -0.23
C LYS A 24 11.81 -0.71 -1.52
N ILE A 25 12.13 -0.01 -2.59
CA ILE A 25 12.27 -0.57 -3.94
C ILE A 25 13.71 -0.47 -4.41
N GLU A 26 14.32 -1.60 -4.71
CA GLU A 26 15.66 -1.65 -5.31
C GLU A 26 15.57 -1.68 -6.84
N GLY A 27 16.57 -1.09 -7.50
CA GLY A 27 16.63 -0.99 -8.96
C GLY A 27 15.94 0.23 -9.57
N TRP A 28 15.37 1.12 -8.75
CA TRP A 28 14.92 2.44 -9.25
C TRP A 28 16.11 3.37 -9.52
N HIS A 29 16.17 3.92 -10.74
CA HIS A 29 17.16 4.90 -11.19
C HIS A 29 16.53 6.13 -11.87
N SER A 30 15.28 6.04 -12.30
CA SER A 30 14.60 7.08 -13.06
C SER A 30 13.11 7.16 -12.73
N LYS A 31 12.47 8.26 -13.16
CA LYS A 31 11.00 8.40 -13.08
C LYS A 31 10.27 7.33 -13.91
N GLY A 32 10.90 6.79 -14.95
CA GLY A 32 10.34 5.71 -15.76
C GLY A 32 10.23 4.41 -14.99
N ASP A 33 11.21 4.08 -14.15
CA ASP A 33 11.18 2.90 -13.28
C ASP A 33 10.03 2.98 -12.27
N VAL A 34 9.88 4.16 -11.68
CA VAL A 34 8.79 4.47 -10.74
C VAL A 34 7.44 4.26 -11.42
N TYR A 35 7.21 4.91 -12.56
CA TYR A 35 5.95 4.81 -13.29
C TYR A 35 5.62 3.36 -13.66
N LYS A 36 6.59 2.60 -14.19
CA LYS A 36 6.41 1.18 -14.52
C LYS A 36 5.99 0.35 -13.31
N THR A 37 6.62 0.59 -12.17
CA THR A 37 6.34 -0.16 -10.94
C THR A 37 4.98 0.22 -10.35
N GLU A 38 4.62 1.52 -10.36
CA GLU A 38 3.31 1.99 -9.91
C GLU A 38 2.18 1.42 -10.78
N GLN A 39 2.33 1.41 -12.10
CA GLN A 39 1.35 0.81 -13.01
C GLN A 39 1.16 -0.69 -12.71
N ALA A 40 2.24 -1.43 -12.48
CA ALA A 40 2.15 -2.85 -12.14
C ALA A 40 1.38 -3.09 -10.83
N VAL A 41 1.61 -2.27 -9.81
CA VAL A 41 0.91 -2.39 -8.51
C VAL A 41 -0.56 -1.95 -8.61
N GLN A 42 -0.87 -0.90 -9.39
CA GLN A 42 -2.25 -0.44 -9.59
C GLN A 42 -3.14 -1.49 -10.28
N GLN A 43 -2.56 -2.43 -11.04
CA GLN A 43 -3.29 -3.54 -11.67
C GLN A 43 -3.68 -4.65 -10.68
N VAL A 44 -3.14 -4.65 -9.46
CA VAL A 44 -3.51 -5.62 -8.43
C VAL A 44 -4.91 -5.30 -7.93
N LYS A 45 -5.87 -6.21 -8.19
CA LYS A 45 -7.24 -6.09 -7.69
C LYS A 45 -7.24 -5.90 -6.17
N GLY A 46 -7.86 -4.83 -5.69
CA GLY A 46 -7.90 -4.47 -4.27
C GLY A 46 -6.97 -3.32 -3.90
N VAL A 47 -5.99 -2.97 -4.74
CA VAL A 47 -5.22 -1.74 -4.57
C VAL A 47 -6.12 -0.53 -4.80
N ARG A 48 -6.05 0.43 -3.88
CA ARG A 48 -6.83 1.67 -3.89
C ARG A 48 -5.98 2.84 -4.34
N THR A 49 -4.79 2.97 -3.76
CA THR A 49 -3.85 4.04 -4.10
C THR A 49 -2.42 3.53 -4.08
N VAL A 50 -1.58 4.15 -4.92
CA VAL A 50 -0.14 3.96 -4.95
C VAL A 50 0.50 5.34 -4.97
N SER A 51 1.54 5.53 -4.16
CA SER A 51 2.35 6.75 -4.17
C SER A 51 3.81 6.38 -3.95
N SER A 52 4.71 7.14 -4.54
CA SER A 52 6.14 6.83 -4.52
C SER A 52 7.00 8.05 -4.24
N ASP A 53 8.16 7.78 -3.66
CA ASP A 53 9.23 8.74 -3.44
C ASP A 53 10.52 8.15 -4.03
N LEU A 54 10.92 8.65 -5.20
CA LEU A 54 12.13 8.20 -5.90
C LEU A 54 13.41 8.51 -5.09
N THR A 55 13.43 9.63 -4.37
CA THR A 55 14.58 10.06 -3.57
C THR A 55 14.82 9.08 -2.42
N LYS A 56 13.75 8.64 -1.76
CA LYS A 56 13.81 7.65 -0.67
C LYS A 56 13.78 6.20 -1.16
N LYS A 57 13.50 6.00 -2.45
CA LYS A 57 13.18 4.71 -3.05
C LYS A 57 12.09 3.96 -2.28
N GLU A 58 11.04 4.67 -1.91
CA GLU A 58 9.91 4.13 -1.14
C GLU A 58 8.63 4.16 -1.98
N MET A 59 7.84 3.10 -1.90
CA MET A 59 6.47 3.03 -2.40
C MET A 59 5.51 2.81 -1.22
N ARG A 60 4.43 3.59 -1.19
CA ARG A 60 3.29 3.43 -0.29
C ARG A 60 2.09 2.94 -1.08
N VAL A 61 1.47 1.88 -0.61
CA VAL A 61 0.30 1.26 -1.23
C VAL A 61 -0.81 1.20 -0.20
N VAL A 62 -2.00 1.70 -0.55
CA VAL A 62 -3.22 1.44 0.22
C VAL A 62 -4.03 0.41 -0.53
N PHE A 63 -4.44 -0.65 0.15
CA PHE A 63 -5.17 -1.76 -0.44
C PHE A 63 -6.22 -2.31 0.53
N ASP A 64 -7.25 -2.93 -0.04
CA ASP A 64 -8.28 -3.66 0.68
C ASP A 64 -7.77 -5.08 1.00
N ASP A 65 -7.54 -5.37 2.29
CA ASP A 65 -6.96 -6.64 2.73
C ASP A 65 -7.88 -7.86 2.55
N ALA A 66 -9.16 -7.65 2.26
CA ALA A 66 -10.07 -8.73 1.88
C ALA A 66 -9.85 -9.19 0.43
N THR A 67 -9.16 -8.40 -0.40
CA THR A 67 -9.01 -8.66 -1.85
C THR A 67 -7.57 -8.67 -2.35
N ALA A 68 -6.67 -7.96 -1.66
CA ALA A 68 -5.25 -7.90 -1.97
C ALA A 68 -4.42 -8.27 -0.73
N SER A 69 -3.18 -8.70 -0.97
CA SER A 69 -2.22 -8.98 0.10
C SER A 69 -0.88 -8.34 -0.20
N ALA A 70 -0.08 -8.11 0.85
CA ALA A 70 1.29 -7.63 0.70
C ALA A 70 2.14 -8.52 -0.22
N ALA A 71 1.90 -9.83 -0.24
CA ALA A 71 2.60 -10.76 -1.13
C ALA A 71 2.19 -10.56 -2.60
N ALA A 72 0.91 -10.33 -2.89
CA ALA A 72 0.43 -10.04 -4.24
C ALA A 72 1.03 -8.73 -4.79
N ILE A 73 1.10 -7.70 -3.94
CA ILE A 73 1.72 -6.41 -4.27
C ILE A 73 3.23 -6.59 -4.57
N GLN A 74 3.96 -7.27 -3.71
CA GLN A 74 5.40 -7.56 -3.94
C GLN A 74 5.62 -8.39 -5.20
N LYS A 75 4.75 -9.37 -5.48
CA LYS A 75 4.80 -10.15 -6.73
C LYS A 75 4.61 -9.28 -7.97
N ALA A 76 3.71 -8.30 -7.92
CA ALA A 76 3.52 -7.35 -9.03
C ALA A 76 4.79 -6.50 -9.26
N ILE A 77 5.45 -6.05 -8.18
CA ILE A 77 6.72 -5.33 -8.24
C ILE A 77 7.82 -6.21 -8.86
N SER A 78 7.94 -7.46 -8.41
CA SER A 78 8.90 -8.41 -9.00
C SER A 78 8.59 -8.74 -10.46
N GLY A 79 7.31 -8.84 -10.84
CA GLY A 79 6.88 -8.99 -12.23
C GLY A 79 7.26 -7.79 -13.12
N ALA A 80 7.37 -6.59 -12.54
CA ALA A 80 7.88 -5.41 -13.23
C ALA A 80 9.42 -5.37 -13.33
N GLY A 81 10.13 -6.31 -12.67
CA GLY A 81 11.58 -6.44 -12.71
C GLY A 81 12.33 -5.76 -11.55
N TYR A 82 11.63 -5.44 -10.45
CA TYR A 82 12.21 -4.76 -9.29
C TYR A 82 12.09 -5.60 -8.02
N LEU A 83 12.96 -5.32 -7.03
CA LEU A 83 12.91 -5.98 -5.72
C LEU A 83 12.28 -5.04 -4.70
N SER A 84 11.48 -5.61 -3.80
CA SER A 84 10.82 -4.86 -2.72
C SER A 84 11.08 -5.49 -1.38
N HIS A 85 11.34 -4.66 -0.36
CA HIS A 85 11.48 -5.09 1.02
C HIS A 85 10.80 -4.09 1.97
N ARG A 86 10.40 -4.57 3.15
CA ARG A 86 9.72 -3.75 4.15
C ARG A 86 10.71 -2.87 4.93
#